data_AF-A0A1X2IFI8-F1
#
_entry.id   AF-A0A1X2IFI8-F1
#
_cell.length_a   1.000
_cell.length_b   1.000
_cell.length_c   1.000
_cell.angle_alpha   90.00
_cell.angle_beta   90.00
_cell.angle_gamma   90.00
#
_symmetry.space_group_name_H-M   'P 1'
#
loop_
_entity.id
_entity.type
_entity.pdbx_description
1 polymer ?
#
loop_
_entity_poly.entity_id
_entity_poly.type
_entity_poly.pdbx_seq_one_letter_code
_entity_poly.pdbx_strand_id
1 'polypeptide(L)'
;MTSQIAQVAGFKLKESTSLSLSVDDAVSHAKTAGTLLENMLSLLEPNQVSENEMIKDAYKECSLLKEYLSEQLWSVTDTDGVNNVQDALDILTRAIASYEMMKDALDGDWELVDMRIPGL
;
A
#
# COMPACT_ATOMS: atom_id res chain seq x y z
N MET A 1 27.61 9.78 -10.77
CA MET A 1 26.39 9.61 -9.97
C MET A 1 25.78 8.28 -10.35
N THR A 2 25.98 7.25 -9.54
CA THR A 2 25.49 5.89 -9.81
C THR A 2 24.14 5.71 -9.11
N SER A 3 23.04 5.86 -9.84
CA SER A 3 21.71 5.44 -9.36
C SER A 3 21.72 3.92 -9.20
N GLN A 4 21.55 3.45 -7.96
CA GLN A 4 21.30 2.06 -7.66
C GLN A 4 19.88 1.73 -8.09
N ILE A 5 19.74 0.79 -9.01
CA ILE A 5 18.46 0.27 -9.49
C ILE A 5 18.11 -0.89 -8.54
N ALA A 6 17.14 -0.68 -7.66
CA ALA A 6 16.51 -1.78 -6.92
C ALA A 6 15.57 -2.50 -7.90
N GLN A 7 15.84 -3.77 -8.16
CA GLN A 7 15.07 -4.60 -9.08
C GLN A 7 14.31 -5.65 -8.27
N VAL A 8 13.00 -5.49 -8.16
CA VAL A 8 12.10 -6.49 -7.56
C VAL A 8 11.09 -6.88 -8.65
N ALA A 9 10.89 -8.19 -8.83
CA ALA A 9 9.93 -8.77 -9.78
C ALA A 9 10.01 -8.31 -11.26
N GLY A 10 11.20 -7.91 -11.75
CA GLY A 10 11.42 -7.61 -13.17
C GLY A 10 11.00 -6.21 -13.62
N PHE A 11 10.46 -5.37 -12.74
CA PHE A 11 10.13 -3.98 -13.06
C PHE A 11 11.27 -3.05 -12.64
N LYS A 12 11.71 -2.19 -13.57
CA LYS A 12 12.69 -1.13 -13.31
C LYS A 12 11.96 0.05 -12.67
N LEU A 13 12.03 0.16 -11.35
CA LEU A 13 11.59 1.36 -10.63
C LEU A 13 12.60 2.49 -10.91
N LYS A 14 12.31 3.32 -11.93
CA LYS A 14 12.88 4.67 -11.98
C LYS A 14 12.10 5.55 -11.00
N GLU A 15 12.83 6.41 -10.32
CA GLU A 15 12.38 7.41 -9.33
C GLU A 15 11.41 8.48 -9.89
N SER A 16 10.83 8.23 -11.07
CA SER A 16 9.89 9.07 -11.82
C SER A 16 9.20 8.23 -12.92
N THR A 17 8.93 6.94 -12.65
CA THR A 17 8.21 6.11 -13.62
C THR A 17 6.75 6.47 -13.53
N SER A 18 6.27 7.34 -14.42
CA SER A 18 4.89 7.24 -14.90
C SER A 18 4.72 5.78 -15.27
N LEU A 19 4.01 5.02 -14.42
CA LEU A 19 3.67 3.63 -14.71
C LEU A 19 3.04 3.65 -16.10
N SER A 20 3.73 3.11 -17.10
CA SER A 20 3.19 2.97 -18.46
C SER A 20 2.18 1.81 -18.48
N LEU A 21 1.40 1.67 -17.42
CA LEU A 21 0.33 0.71 -17.25
C LEU A 21 -0.95 1.38 -17.73
N SER A 22 -1.84 0.59 -18.33
CA SER A 22 -3.22 1.03 -18.46
C SER A 22 -3.85 1.13 -17.07
N VAL A 23 -4.94 1.90 -16.95
CA VAL A 23 -5.69 2.00 -15.69
C VAL A 23 -6.17 0.61 -15.25
N ASP A 24 -6.64 -0.23 -16.18
CA ASP A 24 -7.10 -1.59 -15.90
C ASP A 24 -5.96 -2.49 -15.38
N ASP A 25 -4.77 -2.40 -15.97
CA ASP A 25 -3.60 -3.15 -15.50
C ASP A 25 -3.18 -2.68 -14.10
N ALA A 26 -3.20 -1.36 -13.86
CA ALA A 26 -2.88 -0.78 -12.57
C ALA A 26 -3.90 -1.19 -11.49
N VAL A 27 -5.19 -1.26 -11.82
CA VAL A 27 -6.25 -1.75 -10.93
C VAL A 27 -6.03 -3.22 -10.58
N SER A 28 -5.78 -4.08 -11.58
CA SER A 28 -5.53 -5.50 -11.36
C SER A 28 -4.27 -5.72 -10.50
N HIS A 29 -3.22 -4.95 -10.78
CA HIS A 29 -1.99 -4.98 -10.02
C HIS A 29 -2.21 -4.51 -8.58
N ALA A 30 -2.90 -3.39 -8.37
CA ALA A 30 -3.23 -2.87 -7.05
C ALA A 30 -3.98 -3.87 -6.18
N LYS A 31 -4.98 -4.55 -6.75
CA LYS A 31 -5.74 -5.60 -6.04
C LYS A 31 -4.83 -6.76 -5.62
N THR A 32 -3.93 -7.18 -6.51
CA THR A 32 -2.98 -8.27 -6.24
C THR A 32 -1.95 -7.87 -5.19
N ALA A 33 -1.32 -6.71 -5.34
CA ALA A 33 -0.28 -6.19 -4.44
C ALA A 33 -0.84 -5.94 -3.04
N GLY A 34 -2.01 -5.30 -2.93
CA GLY A 34 -2.66 -5.05 -1.64
C GLY A 34 -3.03 -6.35 -0.92
N THR A 35 -3.61 -7.32 -1.63
CA THR A 35 -3.92 -8.65 -1.06
C THR A 35 -2.65 -9.39 -0.63
N LEU A 36 -1.58 -9.30 -1.41
CA LEU A 36 -0.29 -9.92 -1.07
C LEU A 36 0.27 -9.31 0.22
N LEU A 37 0.26 -7.99 0.35
CA LEU A 37 0.72 -7.29 1.54
C LEU A 37 -0.09 -7.70 2.78
N GLU A 38 -1.42 -7.75 2.69
CA GLU A 38 -2.29 -8.21 3.79
C GLU A 38 -1.97 -9.66 4.20
N ASN A 39 -1.80 -10.55 3.22
CA ASN A 39 -1.44 -11.94 3.50
C ASN A 39 -0.07 -12.04 4.18
N MET A 40 0.93 -11.29 3.73
CA MET A 40 2.25 -11.25 4.36
C MET A 40 2.17 -10.75 5.81
N LEU A 41 1.42 -9.67 6.05
CA LEU A 41 1.22 -9.12 7.39
C LEU A 41 0.52 -10.12 8.31
N SER A 42 -0.48 -10.86 7.82
CA SER A 42 -1.20 -11.86 8.62
C SER A 42 -0.33 -13.00 9.16
N LEU A 43 0.85 -13.21 8.57
CA LEU A 43 1.78 -14.28 8.92
C LEU A 43 2.94 -13.81 9.80
N LEU A 44 3.00 -12.51 10.12
CA LEU A 44 4.11 -11.93 10.87
C LEU A 44 3.66 -11.25 12.15
N GLU A 45 4.59 -11.21 13.10
CA GLU A 45 4.48 -10.36 14.27
C GLU A 45 4.99 -8.94 13.98
N PRO A 46 4.52 -7.91 14.71
CA PRO A 46 4.95 -6.51 14.53
C PRO A 46 6.48 -6.29 14.49
N ASN A 47 7.22 -7.03 15.32
CA ASN A 47 8.68 -7.00 15.37
C ASN A 47 9.37 -7.49 14.07
N GLN A 48 8.72 -8.36 13.30
CA GLN A 48 9.24 -8.92 12.06
C GLN A 48 8.95 -8.03 10.86
N VAL A 49 7.95 -7.14 10.96
CA VAL A 49 7.56 -6.24 9.87
C VAL A 49 8.67 -5.24 9.55
N SER A 50 9.35 -4.70 10.57
CA SER A 50 10.40 -3.68 10.40
C SER A 50 11.73 -4.23 9.87
N GLU A 51 11.96 -5.54 9.97
CA GLU A 51 13.17 -6.20 9.48
C GLU A 51 12.95 -6.89 8.11
N ASN A 52 11.71 -7.01 7.66
CA ASN A 52 11.36 -7.70 6.42
C ASN A 52 11.37 -6.75 5.22
N GLU A 53 12.48 -6.75 4.48
CA GLU A 53 12.63 -5.95 3.25
C GLU A 53 11.57 -6.26 2.18
N MET A 54 11.11 -7.51 2.07
CA MET A 54 10.07 -7.89 1.11
C MET A 54 8.74 -7.18 1.39
N ILE A 55 8.41 -6.98 2.66
CA ILE A 55 7.19 -6.28 3.04
C ILE A 55 7.34 -4.78 2.88
N LYS A 56 8.52 -4.22 3.18
CA LYS A 56 8.81 -2.80 2.89
C LYS A 56 8.67 -2.51 1.39
N ASP A 57 9.18 -3.40 0.55
CA ASP A 57 9.04 -3.30 -0.91
C ASP A 57 7.58 -3.40 -1.34
N ALA A 58 6.84 -4.38 -0.84
CA ALA A 58 5.40 -4.54 -1.13
C ALA A 58 4.57 -3.33 -0.66
N TYR A 59 4.89 -2.78 0.52
CA TYR A 59 4.29 -1.54 1.04
C TYR A 59 4.58 -0.34 0.13
N LYS A 60 5.84 -0.18 -0.30
CA LYS A 60 6.23 0.90 -1.20
C LYS A 60 5.54 0.78 -2.56
N GLU A 61 5.43 -0.43 -3.09
CA GLU A 61 4.70 -0.72 -4.33
C GLU A 61 3.21 -0.37 -4.19
N CYS A 62 2.55 -0.80 -3.11
CA CYS A 62 1.17 -0.43 -2.82
C CYS A 62 0.99 1.10 -2.73
N SER A 63 1.95 1.80 -2.12
CA SER A 63 1.92 3.26 -1.99
C SER A 63 2.00 3.96 -3.35
N LEU A 64 2.89 3.50 -4.23
CA LEU A 64 3.03 4.04 -5.59
C LEU A 64 1.79 3.77 -6.44
N LEU A 65 1.21 2.57 -6.34
CA LEU A 65 -0.03 2.23 -7.05
C LEU A 65 -1.21 3.07 -6.55
N LYS A 66 -1.27 3.35 -5.25
CA LYS A 66 -2.31 4.21 -4.66
C LYS A 66 -2.21 5.63 -5.18
N GLU A 67 -1.01 6.20 -5.23
CA GLU A 67 -0.78 7.54 -5.77
C GLU A 67 -1.19 7.61 -7.24
N TYR A 68 -0.70 6.67 -8.06
CA TYR A 68 -1.03 6.61 -9.49
C TYR A 68 -2.54 6.48 -9.73
N LEU A 69 -3.22 5.55 -9.06
CA LEU A 69 -4.67 5.35 -9.23
C LEU A 69 -5.48 6.55 -8.73
N SER A 70 -5.01 7.25 -7.70
CA SER A 70 -5.65 8.49 -7.22
C SER A 70 -5.56 9.61 -8.25
N GLU A 71 -4.45 9.71 -8.97
CA GLU A 71 -4.31 10.65 -10.10
C GLU A 71 -5.21 10.27 -11.28
N GLN A 72 -5.32 8.96 -11.58
CA GLN A 72 -6.18 8.47 -12.67
C GLN A 72 -7.67 8.56 -12.35
N LEU A 73 -8.09 8.69 -11.09
CA LEU A 73 -9.50 8.89 -10.74
C LEU A 73 -10.12 10.10 -11.46
N TRP A 74 -9.29 11.12 -11.75
CA TRP A 74 -9.70 12.32 -12.48
C TRP A 74 -9.77 12.14 -14.00
N SER A 75 -9.15 11.08 -14.54
CA SER A 75 -9.08 10.81 -15.98
C SER A 75 -10.13 9.78 -16.43
N VAL A 76 -10.60 8.92 -15.53
CA VAL A 76 -11.65 7.94 -15.80
C VAL A 76 -13.02 8.61 -15.82
N THR A 77 -13.83 8.34 -16.85
CA THR A 77 -15.14 9.00 -17.05
C THR A 77 -16.32 8.05 -17.04
N ASP A 78 -16.08 6.74 -17.17
CA ASP A 78 -17.10 5.71 -17.09
C ASP A 78 -17.29 5.22 -15.65
N THR A 79 -18.55 4.95 -15.28
CA THR A 79 -18.92 4.58 -13.90
C THR A 79 -18.28 3.27 -13.45
N ASP A 80 -18.12 2.31 -14.35
CA ASP A 80 -17.53 1.00 -14.03
C ASP A 80 -16.02 1.13 -13.75
N GLY A 81 -15.31 1.91 -14.56
CA GLY A 81 -13.90 2.25 -14.34
C GLY A 81 -13.71 3.01 -13.03
N VAL A 82 -14.56 3.98 -12.71
CA VAL A 82 -14.50 4.70 -11.43
C VAL A 82 -14.67 3.73 -10.25
N ASN A 83 -15.68 2.85 -10.29
CA ASN A 83 -15.89 1.85 -9.25
C ASN A 83 -14.69 0.91 -9.11
N ASN A 84 -14.12 0.45 -10.23
CA ASN A 84 -12.96 -0.44 -10.23
C ASN A 84 -11.71 0.21 -9.61
N VAL A 85 -11.48 1.50 -9.91
CA VAL A 85 -10.38 2.28 -9.32
C VAL A 85 -10.62 2.52 -7.83
N GLN A 86 -11.85 2.85 -7.42
CA GLN A 86 -12.21 3.00 -6.01
C GLN A 86 -12.00 1.70 -5.22
N ASP A 87 -12.49 0.56 -5.72
CA ASP A 87 -12.28 -0.75 -5.12
C ASP A 87 -10.79 -1.06 -4.92
N ALA A 88 -9.95 -0.73 -5.91
CA ALA A 88 -8.51 -0.93 -5.82
C ALA A 88 -7.86 0.00 -4.79
N LEU A 89 -8.28 1.27 -4.74
CA LEU A 89 -7.79 2.25 -3.75
C LEU A 89 -8.19 1.86 -2.32
N ASP A 90 -9.38 1.30 -2.12
CA ASP A 90 -9.86 0.81 -0.83
C ASP A 90 -9.00 -0.36 -0.33
N ILE A 91 -8.73 -1.33 -1.22
CA ILE A 91 -7.84 -2.48 -0.92
C ILE A 91 -6.43 -1.99 -0.56
N LEU A 92 -5.85 -1.09 -1.38
CA LEU A 92 -4.53 -0.54 -1.11
C LEU A 92 -4.48 0.24 0.21
N THR A 93 -5.50 1.06 0.48
CA THR A 93 -5.57 1.86 1.70
C THR A 93 -5.66 0.97 2.94
N ARG A 94 -6.47 -0.09 2.90
CA ARG A 94 -6.57 -1.05 4.00
C ARG A 94 -5.26 -1.79 4.25
N ALA A 95 -4.59 -2.23 3.19
CA ALA A 95 -3.30 -2.93 3.29
C ALA A 95 -2.19 -2.02 3.85
N ILE A 96 -2.11 -0.78 3.35
CA ILE A 96 -1.18 0.25 3.83
C ILE A 96 -1.42 0.57 5.31
N ALA A 97 -2.68 0.82 5.69
CA ALA A 97 -3.02 1.11 7.08
C ALA A 97 -2.68 -0.06 8.01
N SER A 98 -2.86 -1.30 7.55
CA SER A 98 -2.49 -2.49 8.31
C SER A 98 -0.98 -2.58 8.55
N TYR A 99 -0.16 -2.24 7.54
CA TYR A 99 1.29 -2.16 7.70
C TYR A 99 1.69 -1.07 8.69
N GLU A 100 1.11 0.13 8.57
CA GLU A 100 1.38 1.27 9.45
C GLU A 100 1.00 0.92 10.90
N MET A 101 -0.17 0.34 11.14
CA MET A 101 -0.60 -0.11 12.47
C MET A 101 0.35 -1.15 13.08
N MET A 102 0.87 -2.10 12.29
CA MET A 102 1.87 -3.06 12.79
C MET A 102 3.19 -2.39 13.13
N LYS A 103 3.59 -1.39 12.35
CA LYS A 103 4.81 -0.61 12.62
C LYS A 103 4.65 0.25 13.87
N ASP A 104 3.52 0.94 14.04
CA ASP A 104 3.23 1.74 15.23
C ASP A 104 3.12 0.86 16.49
N ALA A 105 2.63 -0.38 16.33
CA ALA A 105 2.66 -1.40 17.39
C ALA A 105 4.07 -1.78 17.86
N LEU A 106 5.05 -1.76 16.96
CA LEU A 106 6.44 -1.99 17.31
C LEU A 106 7.04 -0.77 18.01
N ASP A 107 6.77 0.44 17.49
CA ASP A 107 7.33 1.68 18.01
C ASP A 107 6.76 2.05 19.40
N GLY A 108 5.76 1.30 19.88
CA GLY A 108 5.20 1.44 21.21
C GLY A 108 4.28 2.66 21.35
N ASP A 109 3.91 3.28 20.23
CA ASP A 109 3.06 4.47 20.17
C ASP A 109 1.57 4.09 20.06
N TRP A 110 1.19 2.97 20.66
CA TRP A 110 -0.18 2.82 21.16
C TRP A 110 -0.27 3.67 22.42
N GLU A 111 -0.40 4.98 22.25
CA GLU A 111 -1.19 5.73 23.21
C GLU A 111 -2.56 5.05 23.19
N LEU A 112 -2.76 4.10 24.10
CA LEU A 112 -4.06 3.66 24.54
C LEU A 112 -4.78 4.97 24.83
N VAL A 113 -5.67 5.38 23.92
CA VAL A 113 -6.62 6.43 24.21
C VAL A 113 -7.38 5.87 25.40
N ASP A 114 -6.92 6.26 26.60
CA ASP A 114 -7.54 5.96 27.88
C ASP A 114 -8.87 6.67 27.78
N MET A 115 -9.84 6.01 27.15
CA MET A 115 -11.25 6.30 27.27
C MET A 115 -11.59 5.96 28.72
N ARG A 116 -11.10 6.79 29.63
CA ARG A 116 -11.82 7.11 30.84
C ARG A 116 -13.15 7.62 30.31
N ILE A 117 -14.10 6.69 30.18
CA ILE A 117 -15.50 7.02 30.31
C ILE A 117 -15.54 7.87 31.58
N PRO A 118 -15.77 9.19 31.49
CA PRO A 118 -15.87 9.99 32.68
C PRO A 118 -17.00 9.36 33.47
N GLY A 119 -16.66 8.74 34.59
CA GLY A 119 -17.65 8.25 35.51
C GLY A 119 -18.51 9.44 35.89
N LEU A 120 -19.79 9.37 35.53
CA LEU A 120 -20.97 9.86 36.24
C LEU A 120 -22.21 9.68 35.36
#